data_AF-A0AAN6GWK8-F1
#
_entry.id   AF-A0AAN6GWK8-F1
#
_cell.length_a   1.000
_cell.length_b   1.000
_cell.length_c   1.000
_cell.angle_alpha   90.00
_cell.angle_beta   90.00
_cell.angle_gamma   90.00
#
_symmetry.space_group_name_H-M   'P 1'
#
loop_
_entity.id
_entity.type
_entity.pdbx_description
1 polymer ?
#
loop_
_entity_poly.entity_id
_entity_poly.type
_entity_poly.pdbx_seq_one_letter_code
_entity_poly.pdbx_strand_id
1 'polypeptide(L)' 'MVAQVLPESYTDVLIIGAGPAGLMMATWLAKCGIKTRIVDKRGTKVFNGQADGLQCRTLEIFDSLG' A
#
# COMPACT_ATOMS: atom_id res chain seq x y z
N MET A 1 34.65 16.14 2.35
CA MET A 1 33.30 15.61 2.06
C MET A 1 32.67 15.26 3.40
N VAL A 2 31.63 15.97 3.82
CA VAL A 2 30.92 15.64 5.06
C VAL A 2 29.96 14.51 4.70
N ALA A 3 30.13 13.33 5.30
CA ALA A 3 29.16 12.24 5.16
C ALA A 3 27.84 12.71 5.76
N GLN A 4 26.83 12.91 4.92
CA GLN A 4 25.50 13.25 5.40
C GLN A 4 24.91 12.04 6.12
N VAL A 5 24.57 12.20 7.39
CA VAL A 5 23.78 11.21 8.13
C VAL A 5 22.37 11.25 7.56
N LEU A 6 21.98 10.19 6.86
CA LEU A 6 20.62 10.04 6.36
C LEU A 6 19.69 9.70 7.54
N PRO A 7 18.48 10.29 7.61
CA PRO A 7 17.53 9.97 8.66
C PRO A 7 17.09 8.50 8.57
N GLU A 8 17.21 7.77 9.68
CA GLU A 8 16.80 6.37 9.80
C GLU A 8 15.39 6.27 10.42
N SER A 9 14.61 5.28 9.96
CA SER A 9 13.29 4.99 10.54
C SER A 9 12.94 3.51 10.40
N TYR A 10 12.14 2.99 11.34
CA TYR A 10 11.79 1.57 11.43
C TYR A 10 10.28 1.33 11.32
N THR A 11 9.91 0.23 10.66
CA THR A 11 8.54 -0.28 10.48
C THR A 11 8.58 -1.80 10.44
N ASP A 12 7.49 -2.48 10.78
CA ASP A 12 7.44 -3.94 10.75
C ASP A 12 7.41 -4.46 9.31
N VAL A 13 6.65 -3.78 8.45
CA VAL A 13 6.48 -4.14 7.03
C VAL A 13 6.60 -2.90 6.14
N LEU A 14 7.43 -3.00 5.09
CA LEU A 14 7.55 -2.02 4.02
C LEU A 14 7.00 -2.59 2.72
N ILE A 15 5.94 -1.99 2.19
CA ILE A 15 5.31 -2.34 0.91
C ILE A 15 5.86 -1.42 -0.19
N ILE A 16 6.37 -2.02 -1.27
CA ILE A 16 6.88 -1.28 -2.44
C ILE A 16 5.85 -1.38 -3.59
N GLY A 17 5.18 -0.27 -3.87
CA GLY A 17 4.16 -0.11 -4.90
C GLY A 17 2.75 0.08 -4.31
N ALA A 18 2.12 1.22 -4.60
CA ALA A 18 0.76 1.59 -4.21
C ALA A 18 -0.26 1.36 -5.33
N GLY A 19 -0.12 0.23 -6.05
CA GLY A 19 -1.16 -0.30 -6.94
C GLY A 19 -2.22 -1.09 -6.16
N PRO A 20 -3.17 -1.76 -6.87
CA PRO A 20 -4.25 -2.52 -6.24
C PRO A 20 -3.75 -3.57 -5.22
N ALA A 21 -2.71 -4.33 -5.57
CA ALA A 21 -2.15 -5.35 -4.69
C ALA A 21 -1.52 -4.75 -3.42
N GLY A 22 -0.72 -3.69 -3.55
CA GLY A 22 -0.06 -3.05 -2.41
C GLY A 22 -1.04 -2.34 -1.48
N LEU A 23 -2.05 -1.66 -2.04
CA LEU A 23 -3.12 -1.05 -1.25
C LEU A 23 -3.97 -2.09 -0.53
N MET A 24 -4.31 -3.20 -1.18
CA MET A 24 -5.03 -4.31 -0.53
C MET A 24 -4.25 -4.85 0.67
N MET A 25 -2.94 -5.12 0.49
CA MET A 25 -2.07 -5.58 1.58
C MET A 25 -1.98 -4.55 2.71
N ALA A 26 -1.79 -3.26 2.37
CA ALA A 26 -1.73 -2.19 3.36
C ALA A 26 -3.02 -2.09 4.19
N THR A 27 -4.19 -2.19 3.54
CA THR A 27 -5.50 -2.18 4.21
C THR A 27 -5.65 -3.35 5.17
N TRP A 28 -5.27 -4.56 4.73
CA TRP A 28 -5.35 -5.75 5.57
C TRP A 28 -4.43 -5.64 6.80
N LEU A 29 -3.16 -5.26 6.59
CA LEU A 29 -2.19 -5.11 7.69
C LEU A 29 -2.60 -4.00 8.67
N ALA A 30 -3.21 -2.91 8.18
CA ALA A 30 -3.76 -1.86 9.02
C ALA A 30 -4.88 -2.40 9.93
N LYS A 31 -5.78 -3.25 9.41
CA LYS A 31 -6.81 -3.92 10.24
C LYS A 31 -6.23 -4.89 11.26
N CYS A 32 -5.11 -5.53 10.95
CA CYS A 32 -4.38 -6.37 11.90
C CYS A 32 -3.57 -5.57 12.93
N GLY A 33 -3.53 -4.23 12.85
CA GLY A 33 -2.76 -3.38 13.78
C GLY A 33 -1.25 -3.40 13.56
N ILE A 34 -0.77 -3.83 12.38
CA ILE A 34 0.66 -3.96 12.06
C ILE A 34 1.22 -2.61 11.58
N LYS A 35 2.38 -2.20 12.11
CA LYS A 35 3.02 -0.94 11.72
C LYS A 35 3.60 -1.08 10.31
N THR A 36 2.85 -0.56 9.35
CA THR A 36 3.11 -0.75 7.92
C THR A 36 3.42 0.58 7.26
N ARG A 37 4.37 0.61 6.34
CA ARG A 37 4.61 1.74 5.43
C ARG A 37 4.47 1.27 4.00
N ILE A 38 3.83 2.07 3.15
CA ILE A 38 3.76 1.85 1.70
C ILE A 38 4.44 3.00 0.97
N VAL A 39 5.24 2.67 -0.04
CA VAL A 39 5.92 3.65 -0.89
C VAL A 39 5.58 3.39 -2.35
N ASP A 40 5.45 4.44 -3.14
CA ASP A 40 5.33 4.35 -4.60
C ASP A 40 6.24 5.40 -5.23
N LYS A 41 6.76 5.11 -6.42
CA LYS A 41 7.58 6.05 -7.18
C LYS A 41 6.73 7.17 -7.79
N ARG A 42 5.43 6.95 -7.96
CA ARG A 42 4.49 7.94 -8.48
C ARG A 42 4.20 8.96 -7.37
N GLY A 43 4.30 10.25 -7.69
CA GLY A 43 4.03 11.32 -6.73
C GLY A 43 2.55 11.49 -6.35
N THR A 44 1.63 10.87 -7.11
CA THR A 44 0.19 10.94 -6.88
C THR A 44 -0.46 9.57 -7.04
N LYS A 45 -1.70 9.46 -6.55
CA LYS A 45 -2.57 8.33 -6.90
C LYS A 45 -2.71 8.20 -8.42
N VAL A 46 -3.01 7.00 -8.87
CA VAL A 46 -3.28 6.72 -10.28
C VAL A 46 -4.58 7.42 -10.69
N PHE A 47 -4.51 8.40 -11.58
CA PHE A 47 -5.68 9.15 -12.05
C PHE A 47 -6.50 8.34 -13.08
N ASN A 48 -5.81 7.76 -14.06
CA ASN A 48 -6.39 6.77 -14.98
C ASN A 48 -5.68 5.42 -14.79
N GLY A 49 -6.36 4.50 -14.11
CA GLY A 49 -5.94 3.12 -13.96
C GLY A 49 -6.09 2.34 -15.27
N GLN A 50 -5.43 1.19 -15.34
CA GLN A 50 -5.57 0.25 -16.46
C GLN A 50 -6.67 -0.81 -16.22
N ALA A 51 -7.13 -0.94 -14.96
CA ALA A 51 -8.12 -1.93 -14.55
C ALA A 51 -9.47 -1.26 -14.28
N ASP A 52 -10.54 -1.93 -14.69
CA ASP A 52 -11.93 -1.48 -14.62
C ASP A 52 -12.89 -2.55 -14.06
N GLY A 53 -12.58 -3.84 -14.26
CA GLY A 53 -13.38 -4.95 -13.77
C GLY A 53 -13.08 -5.38 -12.33
N LEU A 54 -14.14 -5.57 -11.55
CA LEU A 54 -14.11 -6.28 -10.26
C LEU A 54 -14.93 -7.56 -10.37
N GLN A 55 -14.36 -8.69 -9.99
CA GLN A 55 -15.10 -9.95 -9.95
C GLN A 55 -15.97 -10.01 -8.70
N CYS A 56 -17.05 -10.81 -8.71
CA CYS A 56 -17.95 -10.99 -7.56
C CYS A 56 -17.18 -11.30 -6.26
N ARG A 57 -16.19 -12.20 -6.35
CA ARG A 57 -15.35 -12.55 -5.19
C ARG A 57 -14.53 -11.36 -4.65
N THR A 58 -14.11 -10.44 -5.52
CA THR A 58 -13.40 -9.23 -5.06
C THR A 58 -14.34 -8.32 -4.27
N LEU A 59 -15.62 -8.23 -4.68
CA LEU A 59 -16.64 -7.46 -3.95
C LEU A 59 -16.93 -8.07 -2.58
N GLU A 60 -17.05 -9.40 -2.48
CA GLU A 60 -17.20 -10.10 -1.19
C GLU A 60 -16.02 -9.83 -0.23
N ILE A 61 -14.80 -9.79 -0.77
CA ILE A 61 -13.61 -9.46 0.02
C ILE A 61 -13.65 -8.00 0.46
N PHE A 62 -14.03 -7.07 -0.42
CA PHE A 62 -14.17 -5.66 -0.06
C PHE A 62 -15.23 -5.44 1.02
N ASP A 63 -16.37 -6.11 0.94
CA ASP A 63 -17.40 -6.08 1.98
C ASP A 63 -16.88 -6.58 3.34
N SER A 64 -16.02 -7.61 3.33
CA SER A 64 -15.33 -8.10 4.54
C SER A 64 -14.33 -7.08 5.11
N LEU A 65 -13.89 -6.11 4.32
CA LEU A 65 -13.02 -5.01 4.78
C LEU A 65 -13.83 -3.83 5.35
N GLY A 66 -15.17 -3.89 5.37
CA GLY A 66 -16.04 -2.82 5.86
C GLY A 66 -15.93 -1.55 5.03
#